data_AF-A0A0Q5H814-F1
#
_entry.id   AF-A0A0Q5H814-F1
#
_cell.length_a   1.000
_cell.length_b   1.000
_cell.length_c   1.000
_cell.angle_alpha   90.00
_cell.angle_beta   90.00
_cell.angle_gamma   90.00
#
_symmetry.space_group_name_H-M   'P 1'
#
loop_
_entity.id
_entity.type
_entity.pdbx_description
1 polymer ?
#
loop_
_entity_poly.entity_id
_entity_poly.type
_entity_poly.pdbx_seq_one_letter_code
_entity_poly.pdbx_strand_id
1 'polypeptide(L)' 'MSKLAERITDLPLKDDLDEAAGDALRVAGGDPMVATKALILGQRSLQEAYAERISAGYVGQKLR' A
#
# COMPACT_ATOMS: atom_id res chain seq x y z
N MET A 1 -6.28 -6.39 -7.94
CA MET A 1 -5.45 -6.62 -6.75
C MET A 1 -6.10 -7.70 -5.88
N SER A 2 -5.44 -8.18 -4.82
CA SER A 2 -6.11 -9.02 -3.80
C SER A 2 -7.01 -8.12 -2.94
N LYS A 3 -8.25 -8.54 -2.66
CA LYS A 3 -9.22 -7.78 -1.83
C LYS A 3 -8.68 -7.40 -0.44
N LEU A 4 -7.74 -8.19 0.09
CA LEU A 4 -7.11 -7.91 1.37
C LEU A 4 -6.04 -6.81 1.27
N ALA A 5 -5.27 -6.81 0.17
CA ALA A 5 -4.26 -5.77 -0.06
C ALA A 5 -4.92 -4.39 -0.23
N GLU A 6 -6.04 -4.33 -0.96
CA GLU A 6 -6.84 -3.11 -1.12
C GLU A 6 -7.31 -2.56 0.24
N ARG A 7 -7.85 -3.42 1.11
CA ARG A 7 -8.28 -3.03 2.46
C ARG A 7 -7.16 -2.52 3.35
N ILE A 8 -5.94 -3.02 3.18
CA ILE A 8 -4.78 -2.55 3.95
C ILE A 8 -4.26 -1.23 3.39
N THR A 9 -4.24 -1.05 2.07
CA THR A 9 -3.85 0.23 1.46
C THR A 9 -4.84 1.37 1.79
N ASP A 10 -6.08 1.03 2.12
CA ASP A 10 -7.11 1.98 2.55
C ASP A 10 -7.04 2.31 4.05
N LEU A 11 -6.15 1.68 4.83
CA LEU A 11 -5.97 2.04 6.23
C LEU A 11 -5.40 3.47 6.32
N PRO A 12 -5.89 4.28 7.28
CA PRO A 12 -5.34 5.61 7.51
C PRO A 12 -3.84 5.50 7.81
N LEU A 13 -3.04 6.34 7.17
CA LEU A 13 -1.62 6.51 7.46
C LEU A 13 -1.49 7.13 8.86
N LYS A 14 -1.47 6.28 9.88
CA LYS A 14 -1.17 6.69 11.26
C LYS A 14 0.35 6.86 11.38
N ASP A 15 0.77 7.88 12.11
CA ASP A 15 2.19 8.09 12.41
C ASP A 15 2.72 7.03 13.41
N ASP A 16 1.81 6.38 14.15
CA ASP A 16 2.12 5.26 15.03
C ASP A 16 2.15 3.92 14.26
N LEU A 17 3.34 3.36 14.12
CA LEU A 17 3.58 2.10 13.41
C LEU A 17 3.02 0.89 14.14
N ASP A 18 2.98 0.92 15.48
CA ASP A 18 2.47 -0.20 16.28
C ASP A 18 0.95 -0.28 16.15
N GLU A 19 0.27 0.87 16.17
CA GLU A 19 -1.18 0.93 15.95
C GLU A 19 -1.56 0.49 14.52
N ALA A 20 -0.80 0.93 13.51
CA ALA A 20 -1.01 0.52 12.12
C ALA A 20 -0.78 -0.98 11.91
N ALA A 21 0.26 -1.56 12.54
CA ALA A 21 0.52 -3.00 12.49
C ALA A 21 -0.60 -3.80 13.19
N GLY A 22 -1.10 -3.29 14.32
CA GLY A 22 -2.24 -3.88 15.03
C GLY A 22 -3.51 -3.91 14.18
N ASP A 23 -3.81 -2.82 13.47
CA ASP A 23 -4.95 -2.77 12.55
C ASP A 23 -4.80 -3.72 11.35
N ALA A 24 -3.60 -3.81 10.77
CA ALA A 24 -3.32 -4.76 9.69
C ALA A 24 -3.51 -6.21 10.15
N LEU A 25 -3.03 -6.55 11.35
CA LEU A 25 -3.19 -7.87 11.95
C LEU A 25 -4.67 -8.19 12.22
N ARG A 26 -5.44 -7.21 12.73
CA ARG A 26 -6.88 -7.34 12.96
C ARG A 26 -7.65 -7.58 11.65
N VAL A 27 -7.32 -6.84 10.59
CA VAL A 27 -7.91 -7.01 9.25
C VAL A 27 -7.56 -8.37 8.64
N ALA A 28 -6.36 -8.88 8.93
CA ALA A 28 -5.91 -10.21 8.54
C ALA A 28 -6.50 -11.36 9.39
N GLY A 29 -7.43 -11.07 10.31
CA GLY A 29 -8.05 -12.08 11.16
C GLY A 29 -7.10 -12.65 12.22
N GLY A 30 -6.06 -11.92 12.59
CA GLY A 30 -5.06 -12.35 13.57
C GLY A 30 -3.92 -13.19 13.00
N ASP A 31 -3.86 -13.43 11.69
CA ASP A 31 -2.76 -14.14 11.06
C ASP A 31 -1.64 -13.16 10.66
N PRO A 32 -0.46 -13.23 11.33
CA PRO A 32 0.65 -12.31 11.05
C PRO A 32 1.28 -12.52 9.67
N MET A 33 1.27 -13.74 9.14
CA MET A 33 1.81 -14.04 7.82
C MET A 33 0.92 -13.44 6.72
N VAL A 34 -0.39 -13.51 6.90
CA VAL A 34 -1.37 -12.90 6.00
C VAL A 34 -1.27 -11.36 6.05
N ALA A 35 -1.18 -10.77 7.25
CA ALA A 35 -0.99 -9.33 7.43
C ALA A 35 0.28 -8.83 6.72
N THR A 36 1.41 -9.54 6.92
CA THR A 36 2.71 -9.19 6.33
C THR A 36 2.67 -9.25 4.81
N LYS A 37 2.09 -10.32 4.24
CA LYS A 37 1.94 -10.45 2.77
C LYS A 37 1.11 -9.31 2.20
N ALA A 38 0.02 -8.94 2.87
CA ALA A 38 -0.86 -7.88 2.39
C ALA A 38 -0.22 -6.48 2.52
N LEU A 39 0.57 -6.22 3.56
CA LEU A 39 1.39 -5.00 3.67
C LEU A 39 2.43 -4.89 2.55
N ILE A 40 3.16 -5.97 2.28
CA ILE A 40 4.16 -6.01 1.19
C ILE A 40 3.50 -5.73 -0.17
N LEU A 41 2.34 -6.36 -0.43
CA LEU A 41 1.59 -6.13 -1.66
C LEU A 41 1.08 -4.68 -1.77
N GLY A 42 0.58 -4.11 -0.66
CA GLY A 42 0.15 -2.71 -0.62
C GLY A 42 1.30 -1.74 -0.91
N GLN A 43 2.46 -1.95 -0.30
CA GLN A 43 3.66 -1.14 -0.55
C GLN A 43 4.10 -1.21 -2.02
N ARG A 44 4.12 -2.40 -2.61
CA ARG A 44 4.46 -2.58 -4.02
C ARG A 44 3.46 -1.87 -4.93
N SER A 45 2.16 -1.97 -4.65
CA SER A 45 1.13 -1.27 -5.42
C SER A 45 1.28 0.25 -5.35
N LEU A 46 1.62 0.80 -4.18
CA LEU A 46 1.91 2.23 -4.04
C LEU A 46 3.14 2.64 -4.83
N GLN A 47 4.22 1.85 -4.77
CA GLN A 47 5.43 2.10 -5.55
C GLN A 47 5.17 2.08 -7.05
N GLU A 48 4.40 1.11 -7.55
CA GLU A 48 4.01 1.01 -8.96
C GLU A 48 3.17 2.24 -9.37
N ALA A 49 2.16 2.62 -8.58
CA ALA A 49 1.33 3.79 -8.86
C ALA A 49 2.12 5.12 -8.86
N TYR A 50 3.09 5.28 -7.96
CA TYR A 50 3.98 6.44 -7.96
C TYR A 50 4.96 6.41 -9.14
N ALA A 51 5.49 5.25 -9.51
CA ALA A 51 6.36 5.10 -10.68
C ALA A 51 5.62 5.46 -11.98
N GLU A 52 4.37 5.02 -12.15
CA GLU A 52 3.51 5.39 -13.27
C GLU A 52 3.24 6.90 -13.30
N ARG A 53 2.94 7.52 -12.15
CA ARG A 53 2.75 8.98 -12.04
C ARG A 53 3.99 9.79 -12.38
N ILE A 54 5.17 9.36 -11.91
CA ILE A 54 6.45 10.01 -12.22
C ILE A 54 6.74 9.88 -13.71
N SER A 55 6.55 8.68 -14.28
CA SER A 55 6.73 8.44 -15.71
C SER A 55 5.81 9.31 -16.57
N ALA A 56 4.52 9.40 -16.22
CA ALA A 56 3.56 10.27 -16.90
C ALA A 56 3.91 11.77 -16.78
N GLY A 57 4.38 12.20 -15.61
CA GLY A 57 4.86 13.58 -15.38
C GLY A 57 6.09 13.93 -16.23
N TYR A 58 7.05 13.01 -16.37
CA TYR A 58 8.23 13.19 -17.22
C TYR A 58 7.89 13.23 -18.72
N VAL A 59 6.94 12.41 -19.19
CA VAL A 59 6.49 12.44 -20.59
C VAL A 59 5.75 13.75 -20.91
N GLY A 60 4.91 14.24 -19.99
CA GLY A 60 4.17 15.50 -20.15
C GLY A 60 5.06 16.74 -20.19
N GLN A 61 6.24 16.71 -19.56
CA GLN A 61 7.18 17.83 -19.54
C GLN A 61 8.06 17.91 -20.80
N LYS A 62 8.32 16.79 -21.49
CA LYS A 62 9.08 16.77 -22.76
C LYS A 62 8.29 17.27 -23.97
N LEU A 63 6.96 17.34 -23.88
CA LEU A 63 6.07 17.81 -24.95
C LEU A 63 5.68 19.29 -24.81
N ARG A 64 6.41 20.06 -23.99
CA ARG A 64 6.15 21.48 -23.74
C ARG A 64 7.32 22.35 -24.16
#